data_AF-A0A5C5VID9-F1
#
_entry.id   AF-A0A5C5VID9-F1
#
_cell.length_a   1.000
_cell.length_b   1.000
_cell.length_c   1.000
_cell.angle_alpha   90.00
_cell.angle_beta   90.00
_cell.angle_gamma   90.00
#
_symmetry.space_group_name_H-M   'P 1'
#
loop_
_entity.id
_entity.type
_entity.pdbx_description
1 polymer ?
#
loop_
_entity_poly.entity_id
_entity_poly.type
_entity_poly.pdbx_seq_one_letter_code
_entity_poly.pdbx_strand_id
1 'polypeptide(L)'
;MEATARTTLRCLTAGCLILTAAVGCGRIGSGALKVDAAKARSMGLAYDNYVIKHGGPPADEAAFRQHLQTNEDLLESLDLTADEVFVSPRSGGAFVWRYGSQAKADAAGFRANGHEAAAEGGVRLVIGPNGMFEMMDESRFASLPHN
;
A
#
# COMPACT_ATOMS: atom_id res chain seq x y z
N MET A 1 -53.60 28.67 -16.47
CA MET A 1 -52.65 27.53 -16.45
C MET A 1 -51.86 27.61 -15.16
N GLU A 2 -51.74 26.47 -14.50
CA GLU A 2 -51.92 26.27 -13.05
C GLU A 2 -50.66 26.50 -12.19
N ALA A 3 -50.92 26.42 -10.89
CA ALA A 3 -50.20 27.00 -9.77
C ALA A 3 -48.96 26.24 -9.28
N THR A 4 -48.14 27.00 -8.56
CA THR A 4 -46.94 26.67 -7.80
C THR A 4 -47.18 25.61 -6.70
N ALA A 5 -46.21 24.72 -6.46
CA ALA A 5 -46.11 23.98 -5.20
C ALA A 5 -44.65 23.82 -4.75
N ARG A 6 -44.28 24.54 -3.68
CA ARG A 6 -43.06 24.34 -2.89
C ARG A 6 -43.42 23.41 -1.74
N THR A 7 -42.72 22.30 -1.57
CA THR A 7 -42.89 21.41 -0.41
C THR A 7 -41.59 21.32 0.35
N THR A 8 -41.48 22.12 1.41
CA THR A 8 -40.42 22.09 2.41
C THR A 8 -40.89 21.17 3.54
N LEU A 9 -40.25 20.02 3.74
CA LEU A 9 -40.58 19.14 4.87
C LEU A 9 -39.37 19.05 5.81
N ARG A 10 -39.43 19.84 6.89
CA ARG A 10 -38.60 19.68 8.09
C ARG A 10 -39.32 18.71 9.01
N CYS A 11 -38.74 17.54 9.28
CA CYS A 11 -39.09 16.74 10.45
C CYS A 11 -37.92 16.75 11.42
N LEU A 12 -38.00 17.63 12.42
CA LEU A 12 -37.35 17.44 13.71
C LEU A 12 -38.05 16.27 14.41
N THR A 13 -37.32 15.23 14.78
CA THR A 13 -37.70 14.35 15.88
C THR A 13 -36.47 14.06 16.73
N ALA A 14 -36.40 14.75 17.85
CA ALA A 14 -35.54 14.47 18.98
C ALA A 14 -36.17 13.35 19.84
N GLY A 15 -35.35 12.42 20.36
CA GLY A 15 -35.67 11.66 21.57
C GLY A 15 -35.22 10.19 21.61
N CYS A 16 -34.76 9.77 22.79
CA CYS A 16 -34.25 8.44 23.25
C CYS A 16 -32.83 8.07 22.77
N LEU A 17 -31.74 8.29 23.52
CA LEU A 17 -31.38 8.00 24.93
C LEU A 17 -31.25 6.49 25.25
N ILE A 18 -29.97 6.08 25.37
CA ILE A 18 -29.37 4.99 26.16
C ILE A 18 -29.67 3.55 25.70
N LEU A 19 -28.63 2.81 25.29
CA LEU A 19 -28.33 1.51 25.89
C LEU A 19 -26.87 1.05 25.64
N THR A 20 -26.17 0.86 26.76
CA THR A 20 -25.14 -0.15 27.03
C THR A 20 -23.82 -0.15 26.25
N ALA A 21 -22.81 0.32 26.97
CA ALA A 21 -21.41 -0.09 26.89
C ALA A 21 -21.27 -1.62 26.74
N ALA A 22 -21.00 -2.07 25.53
CA ALA A 22 -20.04 -3.13 25.32
C ALA A 22 -18.76 -2.46 24.85
N VAL A 23 -17.98 -1.93 25.80
CA VAL A 23 -16.54 -1.78 25.62
C VAL A 23 -15.99 -3.19 25.59
N GLY A 24 -16.25 -3.88 24.49
CA GLY A 24 -15.45 -5.00 24.09
C GLY A 24 -14.06 -4.43 23.88
N CYS A 25 -13.20 -4.59 24.89
CA CYS A 25 -11.82 -4.92 24.64
C CYS A 25 -11.85 -6.16 23.74
N GLY A 26 -12.06 -5.92 22.44
CA GLY A 26 -11.59 -6.82 21.43
C GLY A 26 -10.11 -6.94 21.74
N ARG A 27 -9.72 -8.07 22.32
CA ARG A 27 -8.48 -8.70 21.92
C ARG A 27 -8.59 -8.72 20.40
N ILE A 28 -8.06 -7.68 19.76
CA ILE A 28 -7.58 -7.74 18.40
C ILE A 28 -6.58 -8.88 18.52
N GLY A 29 -7.05 -10.08 18.21
CA GLY A 29 -6.18 -11.21 18.07
C GLY A 29 -5.16 -10.72 17.08
N SER A 30 -3.92 -10.57 17.55
CA SER A 30 -2.75 -10.50 16.68
C SER A 30 -2.66 -11.86 15.98
N GLY A 31 -3.65 -12.19 15.15
CA GLY A 31 -3.38 -12.90 13.93
C GLY A 31 -2.46 -11.98 13.17
N ALA A 32 -1.18 -12.05 13.50
CA ALA A 32 -0.14 -11.31 12.82
C ALA A 32 -0.33 -11.65 11.34
N LEU A 33 -0.80 -10.68 10.56
CA LEU A 33 -0.99 -10.83 9.13
C LEU A 33 0.35 -11.33 8.59
N LYS A 34 0.39 -12.60 8.17
CA LYS A 34 1.64 -13.25 7.79
C LYS A 34 2.08 -12.65 6.47
N VAL A 35 3.21 -11.97 6.49
CA VAL A 35 3.91 -11.55 5.27
C VAL A 35 4.95 -12.61 4.93
N ASP A 36 5.03 -12.99 3.66
CA ASP A 36 6.22 -13.69 3.16
C ASP A 36 7.37 -12.68 3.09
N ALA A 37 8.19 -12.66 4.15
CA ALA A 37 9.29 -11.73 4.32
C ALA A 37 10.39 -11.92 3.27
N ALA A 38 10.63 -13.16 2.82
CA ALA A 38 11.62 -13.44 1.79
C ALA A 38 11.17 -12.84 0.46
N LYS A 39 9.91 -13.09 0.09
CA LYS A 39 9.32 -12.53 -1.13
C LYS A 39 9.26 -11.01 -1.12
N ALA A 40 8.84 -10.38 -0.01
CA ALA A 40 8.83 -8.93 0.13
C ALA A 40 10.24 -8.32 -0.04
N ARG A 41 11.27 -8.97 0.52
CA ARG A 41 12.66 -8.54 0.34
C ARG A 41 13.10 -8.68 -1.12
N SER A 42 12.85 -9.83 -1.75
CA SER A 42 13.17 -10.08 -3.16
C SER A 42 12.52 -9.04 -4.09
N MET A 43 11.26 -8.69 -3.85
CA MET A 43 10.55 -7.66 -4.61
C MET A 43 11.25 -6.30 -4.52
N GLY A 44 11.67 -5.88 -3.32
CA GLY A 44 12.41 -4.64 -3.13
C GLY A 44 13.77 -4.65 -3.83
N LEU A 45 14.50 -5.77 -3.76
CA LEU A 45 15.78 -5.93 -4.47
C LEU A 45 15.63 -5.87 -5.99
N ALA A 46 14.55 -6.44 -6.55
CA ALA A 46 14.25 -6.33 -7.98
C ALA A 46 13.99 -4.87 -8.40
N TYR A 47 13.26 -4.11 -7.58
CA TYR A 47 13.04 -2.67 -7.81
C TYR A 47 14.34 -1.86 -7.68
N ASP A 48 15.14 -2.09 -6.64
CA ASP A 48 16.41 -1.38 -6.46
C ASP A 48 17.42 -1.70 -7.56
N ASN A 49 17.39 -2.91 -8.13
CA ASN A 49 18.20 -3.23 -9.30
C ASN A 49 17.90 -2.29 -10.48
N TYR A 50 16.62 -1.98 -10.72
CA TYR A 50 16.24 -0.98 -11.70
C TYR A 50 16.85 0.38 -11.35
N VAL A 51 16.64 0.83 -10.11
CA VAL A 51 17.08 2.15 -9.64
C VAL A 51 18.59 2.32 -9.77
N ILE A 52 19.36 1.30 -9.41
CA ILE A 52 20.83 1.30 -9.50
C ILE A 52 21.27 1.36 -10.97
N LYS A 53 20.66 0.57 -11.85
CA LYS A 53 21.03 0.53 -13.28
C LYS A 53 20.64 1.80 -14.05
N HIS A 54 19.54 2.45 -13.67
CA HIS A 54 19.00 3.60 -14.39
C HIS A 54 19.24 4.95 -13.69
N GLY A 55 19.83 4.95 -12.49
CA GLY A 55 20.06 6.17 -11.70
C GLY A 55 18.80 6.75 -11.06
N GLY A 56 17.65 6.06 -11.11
CA GLY A 56 16.39 6.53 -10.57
C GLY A 56 15.23 5.54 -10.76
N PRO A 57 14.06 5.82 -10.16
CA PRO A 57 12.84 5.04 -10.31
C PRO A 57 12.44 4.84 -11.77
N PRO A 58 11.72 3.74 -12.09
CA PRO A 58 11.11 3.59 -13.41
C PRO A 58 10.17 4.75 -13.72
N ALA A 59 10.09 5.17 -14.98
CA ALA A 59 9.20 6.26 -15.40
C ALA A 59 7.72 5.92 -15.15
N ASP A 60 7.36 4.66 -15.34
CA ASP A 60 6.03 4.09 -15.16
C ASP A 60 6.11 2.56 -14.95
N GLU A 61 4.96 1.92 -14.80
CA GLU A 61 4.85 0.46 -14.64
C GLU A 61 5.33 -0.30 -15.88
N ALA A 62 5.09 0.21 -17.09
CA ALA A 62 5.47 -0.46 -18.32
C ALA A 62 7.00 -0.55 -18.44
N ALA A 63 7.71 0.54 -18.12
CA ALA A 63 9.16 0.59 -18.06
C ALA A 63 9.71 -0.40 -17.02
N PHE A 64 9.06 -0.53 -15.86
CA PHE A 64 9.50 -1.48 -14.85
C PHE A 64 9.27 -2.93 -15.30
N ARG A 65 8.09 -3.25 -15.86
CA ARG A 65 7.79 -4.58 -16.41
C ARG A 65 8.78 -4.98 -17.51
N GLN A 66 9.08 -4.07 -18.42
CA GLN A 66 10.07 -4.31 -19.49
C GLN A 66 11.46 -4.63 -18.91
N HIS A 67 11.87 -3.93 -17.85
CA HIS A 67 13.11 -4.24 -17.16
C HIS A 67 13.08 -5.63 -16.54
N LEU A 68 12.01 -5.99 -15.84
CA LEU A 68 11.86 -7.32 -15.23
C LEU A 68 11.93 -8.44 -16.29
N GLN A 69 11.25 -8.27 -17.43
CA GLN A 69 11.27 -9.21 -18.56
C GLN A 69 12.65 -9.35 -19.22
N THR A 70 13.50 -8.32 -19.16
CA THR A 70 14.86 -8.37 -19.73
C THR A 70 15.90 -8.83 -18.71
N ASN A 71 15.50 -9.10 -17.47
CA ASN A 71 16.38 -9.52 -16.37
C ASN A 71 15.83 -10.80 -15.70
N GLU A 72 15.43 -11.79 -16.50
CA GLU A 72 14.87 -13.06 -15.99
C GLU A 72 15.86 -13.80 -15.07
N ASP A 73 17.16 -13.81 -15.38
CA ASP A 73 18.19 -14.42 -14.53
C ASP A 73 18.21 -13.83 -13.10
N LEU A 74 17.98 -12.52 -12.98
CA LEU A 74 17.89 -11.86 -11.68
C LEU A 74 16.64 -12.35 -10.93
N LEU A 75 15.50 -12.41 -11.62
CA LEU A 75 14.24 -12.84 -11.05
C LEU A 75 14.30 -14.30 -10.59
N GLU A 76 14.90 -15.19 -11.38
CA GLU A 76 15.16 -16.58 -11.00
C GLU A 76 16.02 -16.66 -9.74
N SER A 77 17.10 -15.88 -9.66
CA SER A 77 17.97 -15.84 -8.47
C SER A 77 17.27 -15.34 -7.19
N LEU A 78 16.15 -14.63 -7.35
CA LEU A 78 15.34 -14.06 -6.29
C LEU A 78 14.09 -14.90 -5.96
N ASP A 79 13.90 -16.04 -6.65
CA ASP A 79 12.70 -16.87 -6.59
C ASP A 79 11.42 -16.07 -6.86
N LEU A 80 11.44 -15.27 -7.94
CA LEU A 80 10.34 -14.40 -8.36
C LEU A 80 10.07 -14.55 -9.86
N THR A 81 8.83 -14.31 -10.25
CA THR A 81 8.44 -13.99 -11.63
C THR A 81 8.19 -12.49 -11.79
N ALA A 82 8.19 -12.00 -13.03
CA ALA A 82 7.95 -10.59 -13.31
C ALA A 82 6.57 -10.12 -12.81
N ASP A 83 5.56 -10.98 -12.86
CA ASP A 83 4.20 -10.65 -12.41
C ASP A 83 4.07 -10.63 -10.88
N GLU A 84 4.77 -11.52 -10.17
CA GLU A 84 4.74 -11.56 -8.71
C GLU A 84 5.30 -10.30 -8.06
N VAL A 85 6.15 -9.54 -8.76
CA VAL A 85 6.65 -8.24 -8.30
C VAL A 85 5.52 -7.21 -8.14
N PHE A 86 4.36 -7.43 -8.77
CA PHE A 86 3.17 -6.55 -8.68
C PHE A 86 2.04 -7.13 -7.81
N VAL A 87 2.31 -8.24 -7.12
CA VAL A 87 1.33 -8.92 -6.26
C VAL A 87 1.83 -8.90 -4.82
N SER A 88 0.97 -8.46 -3.90
CA SER A 88 1.33 -8.42 -2.49
C SER A 88 1.64 -9.82 -1.96
N PRO A 89 2.80 -10.01 -1.32
CA PRO A 89 3.16 -11.28 -0.68
C PRO A 89 2.37 -11.52 0.62
N ARG A 90 1.52 -10.59 1.02
CA ARG A 90 0.72 -10.65 2.25
C ARG A 90 -0.76 -10.88 1.95
N SER A 91 -1.34 -10.07 1.07
CA SER A 91 -2.78 -10.09 0.75
C SER A 91 -3.10 -10.80 -0.56
N GLY A 92 -2.10 -11.07 -1.42
CA GLY A 92 -2.31 -11.54 -2.80
C GLY A 92 -2.98 -10.51 -3.71
N GLY A 93 -3.25 -9.29 -3.21
CA GLY A 93 -3.80 -8.18 -3.99
C GLY A 93 -2.73 -7.41 -4.77
N ALA A 94 -3.12 -6.31 -5.41
CA ALA A 94 -2.18 -5.48 -6.16
C ALA A 94 -1.15 -4.79 -5.25
N PHE A 95 0.11 -4.80 -5.70
CA PHE A 95 1.21 -4.05 -5.11
C PHE A 95 1.64 -2.94 -6.06
N VAL A 96 1.72 -1.71 -5.55
CA VAL A 96 1.95 -0.49 -6.32
C VAL A 96 3.36 0.02 -6.03
N TRP A 97 4.15 0.17 -7.09
CA TRP A 97 5.47 0.80 -7.01
C TRP A 97 5.38 2.30 -7.26
N ARG A 98 6.35 3.03 -6.71
CA ARG A 98 6.56 4.43 -7.04
C ARG A 98 7.25 4.53 -8.39
N TYR A 99 6.83 5.52 -9.18
CA TYR A 99 7.41 5.80 -10.50
C TYR A 99 7.75 7.28 -10.65
N GLY A 100 8.62 7.60 -11.61
CA GLY A 100 8.95 8.95 -12.08
C GLY A 100 9.78 9.83 -11.14
N SER A 101 9.63 9.69 -9.81
CA SER A 101 10.37 10.51 -8.84
C SER A 101 10.85 9.68 -7.66
N GLN A 102 12.05 10.02 -7.16
CA GLN A 102 12.59 9.38 -5.96
C GLN A 102 11.71 9.67 -4.74
N ALA A 103 11.46 8.64 -3.93
CA ALA A 103 10.78 8.79 -2.66
C ALA A 103 11.61 9.70 -1.74
N LYS A 104 10.94 10.71 -1.16
CA LYS A 104 11.49 11.47 -0.05
C LYS A 104 11.52 10.58 1.19
N ALA A 105 12.55 10.75 2.00
CA ALA A 105 12.62 10.06 3.29
C ALA A 105 11.62 10.67 4.27
N ASP A 106 11.00 9.84 5.10
CA ASP A 106 10.25 10.29 6.26
C ASP A 106 11.18 10.80 7.38
N ALA A 107 10.60 11.23 8.49
CA ALA A 107 11.38 11.72 9.65
C ALA A 107 12.33 10.66 10.24
N ALA A 108 12.07 9.37 10.00
CA ALA A 108 12.89 8.25 10.44
C ALA A 108 13.93 7.83 9.37
N GLY A 109 13.97 8.49 8.22
CA GLY A 109 14.88 8.17 7.13
C GLY A 109 14.37 7.09 6.17
N PHE A 110 13.16 6.56 6.37
CA PHE A 110 12.58 5.52 5.54
C PHE A 110 12.03 6.10 4.23
N ARG A 111 12.29 5.42 3.11
CA ARG A 111 11.85 5.82 1.77
C ARG A 111 10.93 4.76 1.19
N ALA A 112 9.63 5.03 1.05
CA ALA A 112 8.70 4.06 0.48
C ALA A 112 8.86 3.94 -1.04
N ASN A 113 9.40 2.82 -1.50
CA ASN A 113 9.56 2.46 -2.91
C ASN A 113 8.28 1.85 -3.49
N GLY A 114 7.50 1.14 -2.68
CA GLY A 114 6.20 0.59 -3.08
C GLY A 114 5.33 0.20 -1.88
N HIS A 115 4.04 -0.04 -2.12
CA HIS A 115 3.08 -0.39 -1.08
C HIS A 115 1.89 -1.18 -1.64
N GLU A 116 1.14 -1.85 -0.76
CA GLU A 116 -0.13 -2.47 -1.16
C GLU A 116 -1.15 -1.43 -1.62
N ALA A 117 -1.92 -1.77 -2.66
CA ALA A 117 -2.99 -0.93 -3.18
C ALA A 117 -4.13 -0.74 -2.18
N ALA A 118 -4.43 -1.77 -1.37
CA ALA A 118 -5.43 -1.73 -0.31
C ALA A 118 -4.82 -2.13 1.04
N ALA A 119 -5.19 -1.43 2.11
CA ALA A 119 -4.87 -1.87 3.46
C ALA A 119 -5.75 -3.04 3.88
N GLU A 120 -5.20 -3.94 4.69
CA GLU A 120 -5.96 -5.01 5.34
C GLU A 120 -5.88 -4.80 6.85
N GLY A 121 -7.03 -4.75 7.51
CA GLY A 121 -7.08 -4.44 8.95
C GLY A 121 -6.53 -3.04 9.29
N GLY A 122 -6.55 -2.10 8.34
CA GLY A 122 -6.03 -0.73 8.53
C GLY A 122 -4.51 -0.60 8.46
N VAL A 123 -3.81 -1.63 7.95
CA VAL A 123 -2.35 -1.67 7.80
C VAL A 123 -1.98 -2.05 6.36
N ARG A 124 -0.92 -1.44 5.83
CA ARG A 124 -0.32 -1.73 4.52
C ARG A 124 1.08 -2.30 4.69
N LEU A 125 1.42 -3.29 3.89
CA LEU A 125 2.81 -3.62 3.63
C LEU A 125 3.41 -2.54 2.73
N VAL A 126 4.51 -1.93 3.19
CA VAL A 126 5.29 -0.93 2.46
C VAL A 126 6.72 -1.44 2.31
N ILE A 127 7.24 -1.43 1.09
CA ILE A 127 8.61 -1.83 0.77
C ILE A 127 9.43 -0.56 0.50
N GLY A 128 10.60 -0.49 1.11
CA GLY A 128 11.60 0.56 0.94
C GLY A 128 12.89 0.03 0.30
N PRO A 129 14.03 0.73 0.46
CA PRO A 129 15.28 0.37 -0.18
C PRO A 129 15.89 -0.88 0.44
N ASN A 130 16.69 -1.57 -0.35
CA ASN A 130 17.38 -2.83 -0.07
C ASN A 130 16.46 -3.95 0.42
N GLY A 131 15.21 -3.95 -0.05
CA GLY A 131 14.20 -4.93 0.38
C GLY A 131 13.82 -4.82 1.87
N MET A 132 14.08 -3.67 2.51
CA MET A 132 13.46 -3.34 3.79
C MET A 132 11.96 -3.21 3.61
N PHE A 133 11.16 -3.70 4.55
CA PHE A 133 9.71 -3.55 4.50
C PHE A 133 9.15 -3.35 5.89
N GLU A 134 8.00 -2.68 5.96
CA GLU A 134 7.30 -2.38 7.20
C GLU A 134 5.79 -2.57 7.03
N MET A 135 5.14 -3.00 8.11
CA MET A 135 3.69 -2.97 8.23
C MET A 135 3.31 -1.60 8.79
N MET A 136 2.69 -0.77 7.95
CA MET A 136 2.43 0.64 8.23
C MET A 136 0.93 0.88 8.37
N ASP A 137 0.50 1.41 9.52
CA ASP A 137 -0.89 1.83 9.69
C ASP A 137 -1.24 2.99 8.75
N GLU A 138 -2.52 3.15 8.42
CA GLU A 138 -2.98 4.17 7.48
C GLU A 138 -2.61 5.59 7.90
N SER A 139 -2.52 5.90 9.20
CA SER A 139 -2.17 7.25 9.67
C SER A 139 -0.70 7.57 9.40
N ARG A 140 0.19 6.61 9.66
CA ARG A 140 1.62 6.71 9.33
C ARG A 140 1.82 6.72 7.82
N PHE A 141 1.11 5.88 7.07
CA PHE A 141 1.18 5.85 5.61
C PHE A 141 0.75 7.18 4.98
N ALA A 142 -0.34 7.77 5.48
CA ALA A 142 -0.81 9.08 5.01
C ALA A 142 0.21 10.21 5.27
N SER A 143 1.03 10.08 6.31
CA SER A 143 2.08 11.05 6.65
C SER A 143 3.33 10.95 5.76
N LEU A 144 3.45 9.90 4.95
CA LEU A 144 4.55 9.78 4.02
C LEU A 144 4.54 10.96 3.03
N PRO A 145 5.71 11.52 2.70
CA PRO A 145 5.78 12.58 1.71
C PRO A 145 5.33 12.05 0.34
N HIS A 146 4.15 12.49 -0.09
CA HIS A 146 3.68 12.33 -1.46
C HIS A 146 4.43 13.34 -2.35
N ASN A 147 4.85 12.90 -3.53
CA ASN A 147 5.39 13.80 -4.57
C ASN A 147 4.32 13.97 -5.63
#